data_AF-A0A2M6VKY8-F1
#
_entry.id   AF-A0A2M6VKY8-F1
#
_cell.length_a   1.000
_cell.length_b   1.000
_cell.length_c   1.000
_cell.angle_alpha   90.00
_cell.angle_beta   90.00
_cell.angle_gamma   90.00
#
_symmetry.space_group_name_H-M   'P 1'
#
loop_
_entity.id
_entity.type
_entity.pdbx_description
1 polymer ?
#
loop_
_entity_poly.entity_id
_entity_poly.type
_entity_poly.pdbx_seq_one_letter_code
_entity_poly.pdbx_strand_id
1 'polypeptide(L)'
;MFFKNEPLPEVSLLGVVTKTMDTGFVFWNVNDDLGHSSQAIMGSTPLIKMSYGYARRSAAAALYIQGLLDKAGYEHAVAMFKALQRQTVHTIEFQESASADASEFLKSYHYLISSLFEKMVIQIANEYEIPKRRLSDAELFGEVFDTARAVLEERLHPKGTGAA
;
A
#
# COMPACT_ATOMS: atom_id res chain seq x y z
N MET A 1 23.84 14.36 -12.28
CA MET A 1 23.34 14.19 -10.90
C MET A 1 23.34 12.70 -10.61
N PHE A 2 24.15 12.25 -9.66
CA PHE A 2 24.24 10.85 -9.28
C PHE A 2 23.46 10.65 -7.99
N PHE A 3 22.38 9.87 -8.04
CA PHE A 3 21.78 9.35 -6.83
C PHE A 3 22.76 8.34 -6.24
N LYS A 4 23.10 8.51 -4.95
CA LYS A 4 23.68 7.41 -4.18
C LYS A 4 22.61 6.32 -4.17
N ASN A 5 22.89 5.19 -4.82
CA ASN A 5 22.18 3.97 -4.49
C ASN A 5 22.58 3.66 -3.05
N GLU A 6 21.73 4.01 -2.09
CA GLU A 6 21.85 3.43 -0.77
C GLU A 6 21.72 1.91 -0.94
N PRO A 7 22.63 1.13 -0.34
CA PRO A 7 22.52 -0.32 -0.39
C PRO A 7 21.17 -0.69 0.20
N LEU A 8 20.38 -1.45 -0.56
CA LEU A 8 19.16 -2.05 -0.05
C LEU A 8 19.49 -2.80 1.25
N PRO A 9 18.60 -2.76 2.26
CA PRO A 9 18.84 -3.46 3.51
C PRO A 9 19.14 -4.93 3.23
N GLU A 10 20.11 -5.50 3.95
CA GLU A 10 20.62 -6.87 3.78
C GLU A 10 19.51 -7.94 3.90
N VAL A 11 18.37 -7.57 4.51
CA VAL A 11 17.12 -8.32 4.53
C VAL A 11 15.99 -7.38 4.11
N SER A 12 15.22 -7.76 3.09
CA SER A 12 14.06 -7.03 2.55
C SER A 12 12.76 -7.80 2.78
N LEU A 13 11.61 -7.11 2.72
CA LEU A 13 10.30 -7.79 2.85
C LEU A 13 10.13 -8.86 1.76
N LEU A 14 10.63 -8.57 0.54
CA LEU A 14 10.64 -9.51 -0.57
C LEU A 14 11.44 -10.79 -0.30
N GLY A 15 12.53 -10.70 0.47
CA GLY A 15 13.33 -11.86 0.86
C GLY A 15 12.69 -12.72 1.96
N VAL A 16 11.74 -12.16 2.72
CA VAL A 16 11.06 -12.86 3.83
C VAL A 16 9.73 -13.48 3.38
N VAL A 17 9.03 -12.82 2.46
CA VAL A 17 7.71 -13.28 1.99
C VAL A 17 7.84 -14.34 0.92
N THR A 18 7.19 -15.49 1.14
CA THR A 18 7.08 -16.51 0.09
C THR A 18 5.89 -16.20 -0.80
N LYS A 19 6.14 -15.95 -2.08
CA LYS A 19 5.10 -15.63 -3.08
C LYS A 19 4.55 -16.91 -3.71
N THR A 20 3.35 -17.31 -3.34
CA THR A 20 2.74 -18.58 -3.75
C THR A 20 1.32 -18.45 -4.27
N MET A 21 0.66 -17.33 -3.97
CA MET A 21 -0.74 -17.15 -4.32
C MET A 21 -0.91 -16.74 -5.78
N ASP A 22 -1.89 -17.35 -6.46
CA ASP A 22 -2.31 -17.01 -7.80
C ASP A 22 -3.84 -17.13 -7.94
N THR A 23 -4.54 -16.09 -7.48
CA THR A 23 -6.01 -16.03 -7.42
C THR A 23 -6.64 -15.28 -8.59
N GLY A 24 -5.83 -14.76 -9.51
CA GLY A 24 -6.26 -13.82 -10.55
C GLY A 24 -6.53 -12.39 -10.05
N PHE A 25 -6.30 -12.10 -8.76
CA PHE A 25 -6.35 -10.75 -8.19
C PHE A 25 -5.01 -10.42 -7.51
N VAL A 26 -4.31 -9.42 -8.04
CA VAL A 26 -2.96 -9.02 -7.58
C VAL A 26 -2.94 -8.74 -6.09
N PHE A 27 -3.87 -7.92 -5.59
CA PHE A 27 -3.86 -7.51 -4.19
C PHE A 27 -4.35 -8.59 -3.23
N TRP A 28 -5.11 -9.57 -3.72
CA TRP A 28 -5.45 -10.75 -2.95
C TRP A 28 -4.22 -11.63 -2.76
N ASN A 29 -3.45 -11.85 -3.84
CA ASN A 29 -2.20 -12.59 -3.77
C ASN A 29 -1.24 -11.94 -2.76
N VAL A 30 -1.07 -10.61 -2.83
CA VAL A 30 -0.27 -9.84 -1.88
C VAL A 30 -0.73 -10.07 -0.44
N ASN A 31 -2.03 -9.90 -0.17
CA ASN A 31 -2.57 -9.99 1.18
C ASN A 31 -2.40 -11.38 1.78
N ASP A 32 -2.63 -12.42 0.99
CA ASP A 32 -2.55 -13.81 1.46
C ASP A 32 -1.09 -14.28 1.59
N ASP A 33 -0.19 -13.93 0.67
CA ASP A 33 1.24 -14.24 0.82
C ASP A 33 1.85 -13.53 2.05
N LEU A 34 1.45 -12.29 2.31
CA LEU A 34 1.79 -11.57 3.55
C LEU A 34 1.20 -12.25 4.80
N GLY A 35 -0.03 -12.78 4.69
CA GLY A 35 -0.69 -13.53 5.76
C GLY A 35 0.03 -14.84 6.10
N HIS A 36 0.35 -15.65 5.09
CA HIS A 36 1.07 -16.91 5.25
C HIS A 36 2.49 -16.69 5.80
N SER A 37 3.14 -15.60 5.42
CA SER A 37 4.49 -15.26 5.89
C SER A 37 4.50 -14.51 7.23
N SER A 38 3.33 -14.24 7.83
CA SER A 38 3.21 -13.35 9.01
C SER A 38 4.08 -13.77 10.19
N GLN A 39 4.22 -15.06 10.47
CA GLN A 39 5.08 -15.53 11.56
C GLN A 39 6.57 -15.20 11.31
N ALA A 40 7.07 -15.44 10.10
CA ALA A 40 8.45 -15.12 9.73
C ALA A 40 8.71 -13.60 9.77
N ILE A 41 7.74 -12.81 9.30
CA ILE A 41 7.79 -11.35 9.36
C ILE A 41 7.79 -10.86 10.81
N MET A 42 6.93 -11.40 11.68
CA MET A 42 6.87 -11.00 13.09
C MET A 42 8.11 -11.45 13.89
N GLY A 43 8.83 -12.47 13.41
CA GLY A 43 10.15 -12.85 13.92
C GLY A 43 11.32 -12.01 13.40
N SER A 44 11.10 -11.14 12.40
CA SER A 44 12.15 -10.37 11.73
C SER A 44 12.48 -9.03 12.42
N THR A 45 13.31 -8.22 11.77
CA THR A 45 13.72 -6.89 12.26
C THR A 45 12.53 -5.91 12.33
N PRO A 46 12.63 -4.83 13.13
CA PRO A 46 11.62 -3.78 13.15
C PRO A 46 11.33 -3.18 11.76
N LEU A 47 12.35 -3.07 10.90
CA LEU A 47 12.19 -2.57 9.53
C LEU A 47 11.22 -3.45 8.74
N ILE A 48 11.46 -4.76 8.70
CA ILE A 48 10.60 -5.73 7.99
C ILE A 48 9.16 -5.72 8.53
N LYS A 49 8.99 -5.61 9.84
CA LYS A 49 7.67 -5.50 10.47
C LYS A 49 6.94 -4.26 10.00
N MET A 50 7.64 -3.13 9.92
CA MET A 50 7.04 -1.87 9.47
C MET A 50 6.75 -1.90 7.97
N SER A 51 7.66 -2.44 7.15
CA SER A 51 7.45 -2.65 5.71
C SER A 51 6.21 -3.51 5.45
N TYR A 52 6.06 -4.61 6.19
CA TYR A 52 4.86 -5.44 6.16
C TYR A 52 3.59 -4.63 6.48
N GLY A 53 3.64 -3.76 7.50
CA GLY A 53 2.54 -2.87 7.84
C GLY A 53 2.14 -1.97 6.66
N TYR A 54 3.11 -1.33 6.01
CA TYR A 54 2.87 -0.51 4.82
C TYR A 54 2.25 -1.32 3.69
N ALA A 55 2.86 -2.46 3.33
CA ALA A 55 2.40 -3.32 2.24
C ALA A 55 0.99 -3.85 2.48
N ARG A 56 0.72 -4.37 3.68
CA ARG A 56 -0.59 -4.93 4.06
C ARG A 56 -1.69 -3.87 4.05
N ARG A 57 -1.40 -2.66 4.53
CA ARG A 57 -2.37 -1.56 4.51
C ARG A 57 -2.73 -1.14 3.09
N SER A 58 -1.74 -1.01 2.21
CA SER A 58 -1.97 -0.69 0.79
C SER A 58 -2.77 -1.78 0.08
N ALA A 59 -2.43 -3.05 0.30
CA ALA A 59 -3.17 -4.18 -0.28
C ALA A 59 -4.61 -4.27 0.23
N ALA A 60 -4.83 -4.08 1.53
CA ALA A 60 -6.17 -4.08 2.11
C ALA A 60 -7.03 -2.91 1.59
N ALA A 61 -6.44 -1.72 1.41
CA ALA A 61 -7.13 -0.58 0.79
C ALA A 61 -7.57 -0.92 -0.65
N ALA A 62 -6.68 -1.51 -1.44
CA ALA A 62 -6.99 -1.95 -2.80
C ALA A 62 -8.11 -3.00 -2.83
N LEU A 63 -8.04 -4.02 -1.98
CA LEU A 63 -9.07 -5.06 -1.87
C LEU A 63 -10.43 -4.50 -1.44
N TYR A 64 -10.43 -3.52 -0.53
CA TYR A 64 -11.66 -2.84 -0.12
C TYR A 64 -12.28 -2.07 -1.28
N ILE A 65 -11.47 -1.33 -2.05
CA ILE A 65 -11.94 -0.62 -3.25
C ILE A 65 -12.43 -1.60 -4.33
N GLN A 66 -11.79 -2.77 -4.47
CA GLN A 66 -12.22 -3.82 -5.39
C GLN A 66 -13.51 -4.52 -4.98
N GLY A 67 -14.05 -4.26 -3.79
CA GLY A 67 -15.21 -4.98 -3.25
C GLY A 67 -14.90 -6.44 -2.86
N LEU A 68 -13.62 -6.75 -2.63
CA LEU A 68 -13.13 -8.07 -2.21
C LEU A 68 -12.92 -8.18 -0.70
N LEU A 69 -12.74 -7.04 -0.04
CA LEU A 69 -12.65 -6.90 1.41
C LEU A 69 -13.75 -5.96 1.87
N ASP A 70 -14.33 -6.21 3.04
CA ASP A 70 -15.28 -5.26 3.63
C ASP A 70 -14.55 -4.17 4.42
N LYS A 71 -15.31 -3.15 4.85
CA LYS A 71 -14.76 -2.02 5.60
C LYS A 71 -14.10 -2.46 6.91
N ALA A 72 -14.69 -3.44 7.60
CA ALA A 72 -14.15 -3.97 8.85
C ALA A 72 -12.78 -4.64 8.64
N GLY A 73 -12.62 -5.40 7.56
CA GLY A 73 -11.35 -5.99 7.16
C GLY A 73 -10.28 -4.94 6.85
N TYR A 74 -10.64 -3.86 6.15
CA TYR A 74 -9.73 -2.74 5.92
C TYR A 74 -9.34 -2.02 7.22
N GLU A 75 -10.32 -1.71 8.09
CA GLU A 75 -10.06 -1.08 9.38
C GLU A 75 -9.15 -1.92 10.28
N HIS A 76 -9.29 -3.25 10.22
CA HIS A 76 -8.38 -4.17 10.90
C HIS A 76 -6.94 -4.04 10.40
N ALA A 77 -6.72 -3.95 9.09
CA ALA A 77 -5.39 -3.72 8.52
C ALA A 77 -4.80 -2.35 8.95
N VAL A 78 -5.63 -1.30 9.00
CA VAL A 78 -5.22 0.02 9.51
C VAL A 78 -4.83 -0.05 11.00
N ALA A 79 -5.60 -0.78 11.82
CA ALA A 79 -5.29 -0.96 13.24
C ALA A 79 -3.96 -1.71 13.42
N MET A 80 -3.71 -2.75 12.62
CA MET A 80 -2.45 -3.49 12.61
C MET A 80 -1.28 -2.59 12.24
N PHE A 81 -1.40 -1.77 11.18
CA PHE A 81 -0.39 -0.78 10.81
C PHE A 81 -0.05 0.15 11.99
N LYS A 82 -1.05 0.72 12.66
CA LYS A 82 -0.85 1.59 13.83
C LYS A 82 -0.20 0.87 15.01
N ALA A 83 -0.51 -0.40 15.22
CA ALA A 83 0.13 -1.21 16.25
C ALA A 83 1.61 -1.44 15.93
N LEU A 84 1.95 -1.80 14.69
CA LEU A 84 3.33 -1.98 14.24
C LEU A 84 4.12 -0.68 14.33
N GLN A 85 3.51 0.44 13.96
CA GLN A 85 4.14 1.75 14.10
C GLN A 85 4.56 2.02 15.55
N ARG A 86 3.67 1.75 16.53
CA ARG A 86 3.97 1.91 17.97
C ARG A 86 5.01 0.94 18.53
N GLN A 87 5.25 -0.18 17.85
CA GLN A 87 6.20 -1.21 18.27
C GLN A 87 7.56 -1.08 17.57
N THR A 88 7.67 -0.21 16.58
CA THR A 88 8.87 -0.03 15.74
C THR A 88 9.46 1.37 15.95
N VAL A 89 10.39 1.78 15.10
CA VAL A 89 11.10 3.07 15.23
C VAL A 89 10.27 4.18 14.57
N HIS A 90 10.23 5.35 15.19
CA HIS A 90 9.37 6.47 14.79
C HIS A 90 10.09 7.57 13.99
N THR A 91 11.38 7.40 13.68
CA THR A 91 12.13 8.41 12.91
C THR A 91 11.64 8.47 11.46
N ILE A 92 11.76 9.64 10.83
CA ILE A 92 11.31 9.86 9.46
C ILE A 92 12.07 8.91 8.53
N GLU A 93 13.39 8.84 8.67
CA GLU A 93 14.28 8.04 7.82
C GLU A 93 13.94 6.54 7.89
N PHE A 94 13.57 6.06 9.08
CA PHE A 94 13.14 4.66 9.26
C PHE A 94 11.80 4.41 8.58
N GLN A 95 10.85 5.33 8.72
CA GLN A 95 9.52 5.20 8.11
C GLN A 95 9.59 5.29 6.58
N GLU A 96 10.46 6.15 6.05
CA GLU A 96 10.74 6.23 4.62
C GLU A 96 11.41 4.96 4.10
N SER A 97 12.39 4.41 4.83
CA SER A 97 13.04 3.15 4.48
C SER A 97 12.05 1.97 4.47
N ALA A 98 11.21 1.87 5.50
CA ALA A 98 10.17 0.84 5.58
C ALA A 98 9.12 0.99 4.47
N SER A 99 8.73 2.22 4.17
CA SER A 99 7.81 2.50 3.06
C SER A 99 8.44 2.12 1.71
N ALA A 100 9.72 2.42 1.49
CA ALA A 100 10.40 2.11 0.24
C ALA A 100 10.55 0.60 0.02
N ASP A 101 10.93 -0.16 1.05
CA ASP A 101 11.01 -1.63 1.01
C ASP A 101 9.62 -2.26 0.76
N ALA A 102 8.57 -1.72 1.38
CA ALA A 102 7.20 -2.12 1.10
C ALA A 102 6.80 -1.86 -0.36
N SER A 103 7.13 -0.69 -0.91
CA SER A 103 6.84 -0.35 -2.30
C SER A 103 7.58 -1.27 -3.28
N GLU A 104 8.83 -1.62 -3.02
CA GLU A 104 9.59 -2.57 -3.85
C GLU A 104 8.93 -3.97 -3.82
N PHE A 105 8.56 -4.44 -2.63
CA PHE A 105 7.82 -5.69 -2.49
C PHE A 105 6.50 -5.68 -3.28
N LEU A 106 5.69 -4.63 -3.15
CA LEU A 106 4.41 -4.52 -3.86
C LEU A 106 4.60 -4.48 -5.38
N LYS A 107 5.57 -3.69 -5.86
CA LYS A 107 5.91 -3.59 -7.29
C LYS A 107 6.33 -4.93 -7.90
N SER A 108 6.86 -5.85 -7.09
CA SER A 108 7.17 -7.22 -7.54
C SER A 108 5.94 -8.04 -7.94
N TYR A 109 4.73 -7.68 -7.50
CA TYR A 109 3.48 -8.34 -7.91
C TYR A 109 2.89 -7.72 -9.17
N HIS A 110 2.96 -6.39 -9.29
CA HIS A 110 2.51 -5.70 -10.49
C HIS A 110 3.25 -4.38 -10.67
N TYR A 111 3.81 -4.16 -11.87
CA TYR A 111 4.71 -3.03 -12.15
C TYR A 111 4.04 -1.65 -12.05
N LEU A 112 2.70 -1.58 -12.19
CA LEU A 112 1.93 -0.34 -12.01
C LEU A 112 1.81 0.08 -10.54
N ILE A 113 2.12 -0.80 -9.58
CA ILE A 113 2.10 -0.44 -8.17
C ILE A 113 3.31 0.46 -7.91
N SER A 114 3.02 1.74 -7.72
CA SER A 114 3.97 2.81 -7.46
C SER A 114 3.64 3.50 -6.14
N SER A 115 4.57 4.27 -5.60
CA SER A 115 4.31 5.06 -4.38
C SER A 115 3.15 6.06 -4.56
N LEU A 116 2.91 6.56 -5.78
CA LEU A 116 1.72 7.36 -6.09
C LEU A 116 0.45 6.52 -5.97
N PHE A 117 0.42 5.34 -6.61
CA PHE A 117 -0.72 4.42 -6.51
C PHE A 117 -1.00 4.04 -5.04
N GLU A 118 0.01 3.68 -4.27
CA GLU A 118 -0.12 3.32 -2.85
C GLU A 118 -0.71 4.45 -2.00
N LYS A 119 -0.28 5.69 -2.23
CA LYS A 119 -0.84 6.85 -1.54
C LYS A 119 -2.30 7.07 -1.94
N MET A 120 -2.60 7.00 -3.23
CA MET A 120 -3.93 7.26 -3.75
C MET A 120 -4.94 6.19 -3.36
N VAL A 121 -4.56 4.91 -3.39
CA VAL A 121 -5.46 3.81 -3.00
C VAL A 121 -5.85 3.92 -1.52
N ILE A 122 -4.91 4.33 -0.65
CA ILE A 122 -5.20 4.59 0.76
C ILE A 122 -6.10 5.82 0.92
N GLN A 123 -5.83 6.89 0.16
CA GLN A 123 -6.65 8.11 0.20
C GLN A 123 -8.10 7.81 -0.22
N ILE A 124 -8.28 7.11 -1.34
CA ILE A 124 -9.59 6.69 -1.86
C ILE A 124 -10.33 5.85 -0.80
N ALA A 125 -9.66 4.85 -0.22
CA ALA A 125 -10.25 3.99 0.80
C ALA A 125 -10.74 4.75 2.05
N ASN A 126 -10.15 5.92 2.35
CA ASN A 126 -10.49 6.71 3.53
C ASN A 126 -11.47 7.86 3.27
N GLU A 127 -11.40 8.48 2.09
CA GLU A 127 -12.02 9.78 1.83
C GLU A 127 -13.16 9.71 0.79
N TYR A 128 -13.27 8.62 0.05
CA TYR A 128 -14.20 8.49 -1.07
C TYR A 128 -15.24 7.41 -0.83
N GLU A 129 -16.38 7.54 -1.53
CA GLU A 129 -17.40 6.50 -1.55
C GLU A 129 -16.95 5.36 -2.47
N ILE A 130 -16.92 4.13 -1.93
CA ILE A 130 -16.41 2.98 -2.67
C ILE A 130 -17.51 2.39 -3.56
N PRO A 131 -17.21 2.02 -4.82
CA PRO A 131 -18.18 1.38 -5.69
C PRO A 131 -18.79 0.13 -5.06
N LYS A 132 -20.12 -0.01 -5.10
CA LYS A 132 -20.84 -1.21 -4.63
C LYS A 132 -20.80 -2.37 -5.63
N ARG A 133 -19.71 -2.48 -6.40
CA ARG A 133 -19.48 -3.51 -7.42
C ARG A 133 -18.07 -4.06 -7.26
N ARG A 134 -17.87 -5.30 -7.73
CA ARG A 134 -16.54 -5.90 -7.79
C ARG A 134 -15.76 -5.30 -8.96
N LEU A 135 -14.49 -4.95 -8.72
CA LEU A 135 -13.56 -4.47 -9.74
C LEU A 135 -12.52 -5.54 -10.06
N SER A 136 -12.14 -5.67 -11.33
CA SER A 136 -10.90 -6.34 -11.74
C SER A 136 -9.67 -5.50 -11.33
N ASP A 137 -8.47 -6.07 -11.41
CA ASP A 137 -7.24 -5.32 -11.18
C ASP A 137 -7.08 -4.17 -12.18
N ALA A 138 -7.41 -4.40 -13.46
CA ALA A 138 -7.32 -3.37 -14.50
C ALA A 138 -8.26 -2.18 -14.23
N GLU A 139 -9.50 -2.46 -13.81
CA GLU A 139 -10.44 -1.41 -13.41
C GLU A 139 -9.96 -0.67 -12.17
N LEU A 140 -9.47 -1.38 -11.14
CA LEU A 140 -8.91 -0.74 -9.95
C LEU A 140 -7.77 0.24 -10.33
N PHE A 141 -6.80 -0.21 -11.13
CA PHE A 141 -5.71 0.66 -11.57
C PHE A 141 -6.24 1.89 -12.33
N GLY A 142 -7.20 1.69 -13.23
CA GLY A 142 -7.85 2.79 -13.97
C GLY A 142 -8.48 3.82 -13.03
N GLU A 143 -9.36 3.38 -12.13
CA GLU A 143 -10.08 4.25 -11.19
C GLU A 143 -9.12 5.01 -10.26
N VAL A 144 -8.07 4.35 -9.77
CA VAL A 144 -7.06 4.99 -8.90
C VAL A 144 -6.28 6.05 -9.67
N PHE A 145 -5.85 5.78 -10.91
CA PHE A 145 -5.10 6.75 -11.71
C PHE A 145 -5.96 7.91 -12.21
N ASP A 146 -7.21 7.65 -12.60
CA ASP A 146 -8.15 8.71 -12.97
C ASP A 146 -8.44 9.64 -11.79
N THR A 147 -8.61 9.07 -10.59
CA THR A 147 -8.76 9.84 -9.36
C THR A 147 -7.49 10.63 -9.03
N ALA A 148 -6.30 10.02 -9.17
CA ALA A 148 -5.02 10.70 -8.95
C ALA A 148 -4.86 11.91 -9.88
N ARG A 149 -5.21 11.76 -11.16
CA ARG A 149 -5.19 12.85 -12.13
C ARG A 149 -6.14 13.98 -11.71
N ALA A 150 -7.38 13.66 -11.34
CA ALA A 150 -8.36 14.66 -10.93
C ALA A 150 -7.88 15.46 -9.68
N VAL A 151 -7.30 14.78 -8.69
CA VAL A 151 -6.74 15.43 -7.49
C VAL A 151 -5.55 16.34 -7.84
N LEU A 152 -4.69 15.93 -8.77
CA LEU A 152 -3.57 16.75 -9.22
C LEU A 152 -4.04 17.98 -10.00
N GLU A 153 -5.04 17.83 -10.88
CA GLU A 153 -5.64 18.92 -11.64
C GLU A 153 -6.28 19.97 -10.72
N GLU A 154 -7.02 19.54 -9.69
CA GLU A 154 -7.62 20.44 -8.72
C GLU A 154 -6.56 21.24 -7.92
N ARG A 155 -5.42 20.61 -7.59
CA ARG A 155 -4.31 21.29 -6.90
C ARG A 155 -3.59 22.29 -7.79
N LEU A 156 -3.47 22.02 -9.08
CA LEU A 156 -2.82 22.92 -10.06
C LEU A 156 -3.74 24.07 -10.48
N HIS A 157 -5.05 23.84 -10.46
CA HIS A 157 -6.07 24.80 -10.83
C HIS A 157 -7.15 24.88 -9.74
N PRO A 158 -6.80 25.39 -8.54
CA PRO A 158 -7.79 25.54 -7.48
C PRO A 158 -8.87 26.48 -8.01
N LYS A 159 -10.11 26.00 -8.07
CA LYS A 159 -11.26 26.85 -8.40
C LYS A 159 -11.24 27.98 -7.38
N GLY A 160 -10.94 29.20 -7.84
CA GLY A 160 -10.88 30.37 -6.97
C GLY A 160 -12.16 30.42 -6.16
N THR A 161 -12.03 30.29 -4.83
CA THR A 161 -13.14 30.55 -3.92
C THR A 161 -13.57 31.97 -4.20
N GLY A 162 -14.71 32.12 -4.88
CA GLY A 162 -15.36 33.40 -5.05
C GLY A 162 -15.52 34.01 -3.67
N ALA A 163 -14.86 35.15 -3.47
CA ALA A 163 -15.19 36.04 -2.38
C ALA A 163 -16.67 36.40 -2.52
N ALA A 164 -17.46 36.05 -1.52
CA ALA A 164 -18.77 36.59 -1.25
C ALA A 164 -18.82 36.92 0.25
#